data_AF-A0A9D0AAC9-F1
#
_entry.id   AF-A0A9D0AAC9-F1
#
_cell.length_a   1.000
_cell.length_b   1.000
_cell.length_c   1.000
_cell.angle_alpha   90.00
_cell.angle_beta   90.00
_cell.angle_gamma   90.00
#
_symmetry.space_group_name_H-M   'P 1'
#
loop_
_entity.id
_entity.type
_entity.pdbx_description
1 polymer ?
#
loop_
_entity_poly.entity_id
_entity_poly.type
_entity_poly.pdbx_seq_one_letter_code
_entity_poly.pdbx_strand_id
1 'polypeptide(L)'
;AFLDLKYTSIALPGIPELHIPLLSDIPVLGKLLFSYDVLVYGSLTLFVLVSFFLYKSRAGLILRGVGEAPKSAHALGYNVIGIRYLAVLFGGAMAGLGGVYLSVAYTPVWVEGMVAGRGWVSLALVVFATWRPLRVLFGAYLFGAITIVQFHIQGLGIDIPSQLLSMLPYLATILVLVVISRDLTAIRLNSPASLGITYHPENQ
;
A
#
# COMPACT_ATOMS: atom_id res chain seq x y z
N ALA A 1 -11.82 29.99 5.50
CA ALA A 1 -11.23 28.87 6.27
C ALA A 1 -12.27 28.00 7.02
N PHE A 2 -13.58 28.30 6.99
CA PHE A 2 -14.58 27.60 7.83
C PHE A 2 -15.84 27.11 7.07
N LEU A 3 -15.82 27.10 5.73
CA LEU A 3 -17.03 26.79 4.94
C LEU A 3 -17.39 25.29 4.88
N ASP A 4 -16.49 24.37 5.24
CA ASP A 4 -16.68 22.91 5.13
C ASP A 4 -16.82 22.15 6.45
N LEU A 5 -16.89 22.84 7.60
CA LEU A 5 -17.13 22.18 8.91
C LEU A 5 -18.53 21.55 9.05
N LYS A 6 -19.40 21.68 8.05
CA LYS A 6 -20.74 21.07 8.06
C LYS A 6 -20.72 19.56 7.82
N TYR A 7 -19.61 19.00 7.33
CA TYR A 7 -19.49 17.55 7.06
C TYR A 7 -18.55 16.81 8.02
N THR A 8 -17.80 17.53 8.86
CA THR A 8 -17.11 16.94 10.01
C THR A 8 -18.12 16.31 10.96
N SER A 9 -17.87 15.07 11.41
CA SER A 9 -18.71 14.32 12.37
C SER A 9 -20.06 13.76 11.91
N ILE A 10 -20.40 13.82 10.61
CA ILE A 10 -21.54 13.06 10.09
C ILE A 10 -21.11 11.61 9.88
N ALA A 11 -21.72 10.68 10.63
CA ALA A 11 -21.51 9.25 10.43
C ALA A 11 -22.09 8.83 9.08
N LEU A 12 -21.23 8.36 8.17
CA LEU A 12 -21.71 7.72 6.94
C LEU A 12 -22.31 6.36 7.30
N PRO A 13 -23.42 5.93 6.67
CA PRO A 13 -23.87 4.56 6.83
C PRO A 13 -22.74 3.62 6.41
N GLY A 14 -22.27 2.79 7.34
CA GLY A 14 -21.17 1.86 7.14
C GLY A 14 -21.41 0.98 5.92
N ILE A 15 -20.34 0.60 5.25
CA ILE A 15 -20.40 -0.27 4.08
C ILE A 15 -21.01 -1.61 4.53
N PRO A 16 -22.07 -2.11 3.89
CA PRO A 16 -22.68 -3.37 4.32
C PRO A 16 -21.67 -4.52 4.15
N GLU A 17 -21.46 -5.28 5.23
CA GLU A 17 -20.67 -6.52 5.19
C GLU A 17 -21.28 -7.49 4.17
N LEU A 18 -20.45 -7.97 3.25
CA LEU A 18 -20.89 -8.81 2.14
C LEU A 18 -21.05 -10.26 2.64
N HIS A 19 -22.16 -10.54 3.32
CA HIS A 19 -22.52 -11.87 3.80
C HIS A 19 -22.92 -12.78 2.62
N ILE A 20 -22.05 -13.73 2.26
CA ILE A 20 -22.39 -14.82 1.34
C ILE A 20 -22.89 -16.01 2.19
N PRO A 21 -24.20 -16.31 2.22
CA PRO A 21 -24.72 -17.43 3.00
C PRO A 21 -24.12 -18.76 2.49
N LEU A 22 -23.80 -19.68 3.42
CA LEU A 22 -23.11 -20.98 3.29
C LEU A 22 -21.57 -21.03 3.45
N LEU A 23 -20.79 -20.00 3.07
CA LEU A 23 -19.32 -20.05 3.25
C LEU A 23 -18.83 -19.36 4.55
N SER A 24 -19.65 -18.49 5.15
CA SER A 24 -19.35 -17.77 6.39
C SER A 24 -19.44 -18.62 7.66
N ASP A 25 -20.11 -19.78 7.60
CA ASP A 25 -20.39 -20.64 8.75
C ASP A 25 -19.29 -21.67 9.05
N ILE A 26 -18.22 -21.73 8.23
CA ILE A 26 -17.05 -22.56 8.52
C ILE A 26 -16.26 -21.92 9.67
N PRO A 27 -16.07 -22.59 10.83
CA PRO A 27 -15.36 -22.02 11.95
C PRO A 27 -13.91 -21.70 11.57
N VAL A 28 -13.44 -20.53 12.03
CA VAL A 28 -12.11 -19.95 11.74
C VAL A 28 -11.97 -19.46 10.29
N LEU A 29 -12.03 -20.31 9.26
CA LEU A 29 -11.80 -19.89 7.86
C LEU A 29 -12.96 -19.09 7.23
N GLY A 30 -14.21 -19.41 7.57
CA GLY A 30 -15.39 -18.73 7.03
C GLY A 30 -15.48 -17.28 7.53
N LYS A 31 -15.33 -17.09 8.84
CA LYS A 31 -15.29 -15.74 9.45
C LYS A 31 -14.04 -14.94 9.09
N LEU A 32 -12.90 -15.60 8.86
CA LEU A 32 -11.67 -14.92 8.42
C LEU A 32 -11.65 -14.59 6.92
N LEU A 33 -12.51 -15.15 6.08
CA LEU A 33 -12.47 -14.88 4.63
C LEU A 33 -13.76 -14.30 4.07
N PHE A 34 -14.87 -14.31 4.83
CA PHE A 34 -16.20 -13.87 4.37
C PHE A 34 -16.84 -12.76 5.24
N SER A 35 -16.15 -12.25 6.27
CA SER A 35 -16.65 -11.16 7.13
C SER A 35 -15.96 -9.81 6.88
N TYR A 36 -15.16 -9.68 5.80
CA TYR A 36 -14.47 -8.42 5.51
C TYR A 36 -15.29 -7.49 4.62
N ASP A 37 -15.06 -6.18 4.77
CA ASP A 37 -15.64 -5.14 3.92
C ASP A 37 -15.29 -5.32 2.44
N VAL A 38 -16.17 -4.81 1.57
CA VAL A 38 -15.98 -4.77 0.11
C VAL A 38 -14.62 -4.21 -0.29
N LEU A 39 -14.10 -3.25 0.49
CA LEU A 39 -12.80 -2.62 0.23
C LEU A 39 -11.62 -3.57 0.47
N VAL A 40 -11.73 -4.52 1.39
CA VAL A 40 -10.68 -5.52 1.63
C VAL A 40 -10.56 -6.45 0.43
N TYR A 41 -11.69 -6.99 -0.06
CA TYR A 41 -11.69 -7.79 -1.29
C TYR A 41 -11.26 -6.98 -2.51
N GLY A 42 -11.66 -5.72 -2.59
CA GLY A 42 -11.20 -4.77 -3.61
C GLY A 42 -9.68 -4.62 -3.58
N SER A 43 -9.08 -4.50 -2.39
CA SER A 43 -7.62 -4.36 -2.24
C SER A 43 -6.86 -5.61 -2.67
N LEU A 44 -7.35 -6.81 -2.33
CA LEU A 44 -6.78 -8.08 -2.76
C LEU A 44 -6.93 -8.30 -4.27
N THR A 45 -8.09 -7.94 -4.82
CA THR A 45 -8.33 -8.01 -6.28
C THR A 45 -7.40 -7.06 -7.02
N LEU A 46 -7.27 -5.81 -6.56
CA LEU A 46 -6.32 -4.84 -7.12
C LEU A 46 -4.88 -5.35 -7.02
N PHE A 47 -4.50 -5.93 -5.88
CA PHE A 47 -3.18 -6.53 -5.71
C PHE A 47 -2.90 -7.60 -6.78
N VAL A 48 -3.84 -8.54 -6.98
CA VAL A 48 -3.71 -9.59 -7.99
C VAL A 48 -3.64 -9.00 -9.40
N LEU A 49 -4.49 -8.02 -9.72
CA LEU A 49 -4.52 -7.36 -11.02
C LEU A 49 -3.22 -6.62 -11.32
N VAL A 50 -2.67 -5.86 -10.36
CA VAL A 50 -1.41 -5.15 -10.54
C VAL A 50 -0.25 -6.13 -10.66
N SER A 51 -0.21 -7.17 -9.82
CA SER A 51 0.82 -8.21 -9.89
C SER A 51 0.79 -8.94 -11.24
N PHE A 52 -0.40 -9.31 -11.71
CA PHE A 52 -0.61 -9.92 -13.01
C PHE A 52 -0.20 -8.96 -14.14
N PHE A 53 -0.60 -7.70 -14.07
CA PHE A 53 -0.20 -6.69 -15.06
C PHE A 53 1.32 -6.58 -15.15
N LEU A 54 2.03 -6.46 -14.03
CA LEU A 54 3.48 -6.29 -13.99
C LEU A 54 4.26 -7.51 -14.48
N TYR A 55 3.75 -8.74 -14.27
CA TYR A 55 4.48 -9.97 -14.58
C TYR A 55 3.98 -10.74 -15.80
N LYS A 56 2.73 -10.56 -16.22
CA LYS A 56 2.07 -11.35 -17.26
C LYS A 56 1.57 -10.52 -18.44
N SER A 57 1.57 -9.19 -18.39
CA SER A 57 1.13 -8.34 -19.51
C SER A 57 2.29 -7.70 -20.28
N ARG A 58 2.11 -7.48 -21.59
CA ARG A 58 3.11 -6.78 -22.42
C ARG A 58 3.39 -5.35 -21.92
N ALA A 59 2.35 -4.62 -21.56
CA ALA A 59 2.47 -3.26 -21.03
C ALA A 59 3.25 -3.21 -19.72
N GLY A 60 3.08 -4.20 -18.83
CA GLY A 60 3.86 -4.32 -17.60
C GLY A 60 5.34 -4.64 -17.84
N LEU A 61 5.66 -5.50 -18.82
CA LEU A 61 7.05 -5.72 -19.23
C LEU A 61 7.68 -4.44 -19.79
N ILE A 62 6.95 -3.67 -20.61
CA ILE A 62 7.42 -2.38 -21.13
C ILE A 62 7.67 -1.39 -19.98
N LEU A 63 6.74 -1.28 -19.02
CA LEU A 63 6.90 -0.41 -17.85
C LEU A 63 8.15 -0.76 -17.05
N ARG A 64 8.39 -2.05 -16.78
CA ARG A 64 9.59 -2.52 -16.09
C ARG A 64 10.86 -2.27 -16.92
N GLY A 65 10.81 -2.50 -18.23
CA GLY A 65 11.91 -2.22 -19.15
C GLY A 65 12.29 -0.75 -19.20
N VAL A 66 11.30 0.16 -19.18
CA VAL A 66 11.51 1.61 -19.06
C VAL A 66 12.16 1.97 -17.71
N GLY A 67 11.82 1.24 -16.64
CA GLY A 67 12.42 1.41 -15.31
C GLY A 67 13.87 0.93 -15.22
N GLU A 68 14.23 -0.12 -15.96
CA GLU A 68 15.61 -0.64 -16.00
C GLU A 68 16.50 0.16 -16.96
N ALA A 69 16.10 0.27 -18.22
CA ALA A 69 16.90 0.84 -19.30
C ALA A 69 16.06 1.80 -20.15
N PRO A 70 15.81 3.05 -19.69
CA PRO A 70 14.98 4.01 -20.41
C PRO A 70 15.54 4.35 -21.79
N LYS A 71 16.87 4.36 -21.96
CA LYS A 71 17.53 4.60 -23.25
C LYS A 71 17.17 3.53 -24.28
N SER A 72 17.25 2.25 -23.88
CA SER A 72 16.90 1.13 -24.74
C SER A 72 15.41 1.13 -25.10
N ALA A 73 14.54 1.49 -24.16
CA ALA A 73 13.12 1.62 -24.43
C ALA A 73 12.81 2.75 -25.44
N HIS A 74 13.53 3.88 -25.36
CA HIS A 74 13.38 4.96 -26.31
C HIS A 74 13.88 4.61 -27.72
N ALA A 75 15.01 3.89 -27.82
CA ALA A 75 15.53 3.39 -29.10
C ALA A 75 14.55 2.43 -29.81
N LEU A 76 13.70 1.73 -29.05
CA LEU A 76 12.61 0.90 -29.56
C LEU A 76 11.34 1.69 -29.93
N GLY A 77 11.35 3.02 -29.79
CA GLY A 77 10.24 3.91 -30.14
C GLY A 77 9.22 4.16 -29.03
N TYR A 78 9.46 3.69 -27.79
CA TYR A 78 8.53 3.93 -26.68
C TYR A 78 8.68 5.35 -26.11
N ASN A 79 7.54 5.98 -25.81
CA ASN A 79 7.52 7.25 -25.09
C ASN A 79 7.76 7.03 -23.58
N VAL A 80 9.02 7.06 -23.17
CA VAL A 80 9.47 6.88 -21.78
C VAL A 80 8.80 7.85 -20.81
N ILE A 81 8.70 9.12 -21.18
CA ILE A 81 8.14 10.18 -20.32
C ILE A 81 6.65 9.92 -20.09
N GLY A 82 5.89 9.62 -21.16
CA GLY A 82 4.47 9.30 -21.06
C GLY A 82 4.22 8.08 -20.16
N ILE A 83 5.02 7.02 -20.31
CA ILE A 83 4.91 5.81 -19.48
C ILE A 83 5.20 6.11 -18.00
N ARG A 84 6.22 6.92 -17.70
CA ARG A 84 6.53 7.34 -16.33
C ARG A 84 5.39 8.17 -15.72
N TYR A 85 4.82 9.11 -16.47
CA TYR A 85 3.68 9.90 -16.00
C TYR A 85 2.44 9.04 -15.72
N LEU A 86 2.11 8.09 -16.61
CA LEU A 86 1.00 7.17 -16.38
C LEU A 86 1.19 6.33 -15.10
N ALA A 87 2.42 5.87 -14.85
CA ALA A 87 2.73 5.13 -13.62
C ALA A 87 2.55 5.99 -12.35
N VAL A 88 2.99 7.26 -12.40
CA VAL A 88 2.81 8.21 -11.27
C VAL A 88 1.34 8.55 -11.05
N LEU A 89 0.59 8.81 -12.12
CA LEU A 89 -0.86 9.06 -12.06
C LEU A 89 -1.62 7.88 -11.45
N PHE A 90 -1.27 6.65 -11.87
CA PHE A 90 -1.83 5.44 -11.29
C PHE A 90 -1.51 5.34 -9.79
N GLY A 91 -0.25 5.59 -9.39
CA GLY A 91 0.14 5.62 -7.98
C GLY A 91 -0.64 6.65 -7.15
N GLY A 92 -0.85 7.85 -7.70
CA GLY A 92 -1.68 8.90 -7.09
C GLY A 92 -3.15 8.48 -6.94
N ALA A 93 -3.72 7.84 -7.97
CA ALA A 93 -5.07 7.29 -7.90
C ALA A 93 -5.21 6.21 -6.81
N MET A 94 -4.22 5.33 -6.67
CA MET A 94 -4.20 4.32 -5.61
C MET A 94 -4.07 4.94 -4.21
N ALA A 95 -3.28 6.00 -4.05
CA ALA A 95 -3.20 6.75 -2.79
C ALA A 95 -4.55 7.40 -2.44
N GLY A 96 -5.27 7.93 -3.44
CA GLY A 96 -6.63 8.44 -3.28
C GLY A 96 -7.61 7.37 -2.77
N LEU A 97 -7.60 6.16 -3.36
CA LEU A 97 -8.40 5.03 -2.89
C LEU A 97 -8.07 4.65 -1.43
N GLY A 98 -6.79 4.70 -1.04
CA GLY A 98 -6.38 4.51 0.34
C GLY A 98 -6.95 5.57 1.30
N GLY A 99 -7.06 6.82 0.84
CA GLY A 99 -7.72 7.91 1.57
C GLY A 99 -9.22 7.67 1.77
N VAL A 100 -9.90 7.16 0.74
CA VAL A 100 -11.32 6.76 0.83
C VAL A 100 -11.52 5.69 1.90
N TYR A 101 -10.64 4.69 1.96
CA TYR A 101 -10.70 3.65 3.00
C TYR A 101 -10.62 4.23 4.42
N LEU A 102 -9.74 5.22 4.65
CA LEU A 102 -9.61 5.86 5.96
C LEU A 102 -10.90 6.56 6.39
N SER A 103 -11.58 7.26 5.48
CA SER A 103 -12.78 8.06 5.81
C SER A 103 -14.09 7.27 5.80
N VAL A 104 -14.16 6.12 5.12
CA VAL A 104 -15.41 5.35 4.96
C VAL A 104 -15.40 4.07 5.79
N ALA A 105 -14.28 3.36 5.87
CA ALA A 105 -14.21 2.05 6.54
C ALA A 105 -13.48 2.13 7.90
N TYR A 106 -12.34 2.83 7.96
CA TYR A 106 -11.52 2.86 9.18
C TYR A 106 -12.14 3.67 10.32
N THR A 107 -12.75 4.80 9.99
CA THR A 107 -13.56 5.60 10.90
C THR A 107 -14.62 6.22 10.01
N PRO A 108 -15.91 5.82 10.10
CA PRO A 108 -16.98 6.31 9.21
C PRO A 108 -17.38 7.76 9.53
N VAL A 109 -16.39 8.57 9.91
CA VAL A 109 -16.47 9.98 10.26
C VAL A 109 -15.19 10.61 9.74
N TRP A 110 -15.31 11.68 8.95
CA TRP A 110 -14.15 12.47 8.58
C TRP A 110 -13.72 13.36 9.75
N VAL A 111 -12.43 13.26 10.11
CA VAL A 111 -11.78 14.05 11.18
C VAL A 111 -10.53 14.71 10.61
N GLU A 112 -10.33 15.98 10.95
CA GLU A 112 -9.13 16.70 10.56
C GLU A 112 -7.87 16.01 11.11
N GLY A 113 -6.86 15.86 10.27
CA GLY A 113 -5.62 15.17 10.66
C GLY A 113 -5.70 13.64 10.74
N MET A 114 -6.78 12.99 10.27
CA MET A 114 -6.94 11.52 10.30
C MET A 114 -5.75 10.76 9.67
N VAL A 115 -5.16 11.29 8.59
CA VAL A 115 -4.00 10.68 7.92
C VAL A 115 -2.76 10.70 8.82
N ALA A 116 -2.61 11.71 9.70
CA ALA A 116 -1.58 11.81 10.74
C ALA A 116 -0.16 11.34 10.33
N GLY A 117 0.26 11.61 9.09
CA GLY A 117 1.55 11.16 8.58
C GLY A 117 1.69 9.65 8.30
N ARG A 118 0.65 8.82 8.47
CA ARG A 118 0.67 7.35 8.26
C ARG A 118 1.16 6.91 6.88
N GLY A 119 1.20 7.82 5.90
CA GLY A 119 1.72 7.58 4.55
C GLY A 119 3.19 7.16 4.51
N TRP A 120 4.01 7.46 5.52
CA TRP A 120 5.43 7.07 5.55
C TRP A 120 5.63 5.54 5.47
N VAL A 121 4.67 4.75 5.99
CA VAL A 121 4.73 3.29 5.96
C VAL A 121 4.77 2.77 4.52
N SER A 122 4.08 3.44 3.60
CA SER A 122 4.09 3.05 2.18
C SER A 122 5.47 3.16 1.53
N LEU A 123 6.24 4.20 1.87
CA LEU A 123 7.61 4.39 1.39
C LEU A 123 8.53 3.30 1.93
N ALA A 124 8.42 3.00 3.23
CA ALA A 124 9.18 1.93 3.87
C ALA A 124 8.86 0.56 3.25
N LEU A 125 7.57 0.28 3.02
CA LEU A 125 7.10 -0.98 2.44
C LEU A 125 7.67 -1.23 1.05
N VAL A 126 7.73 -0.23 0.17
CA VAL A 126 8.27 -0.40 -1.19
C VAL A 126 9.75 -0.82 -1.16
N VAL A 127 10.52 -0.19 -0.28
CA VAL A 127 11.95 -0.50 -0.10
C VAL A 127 12.13 -1.92 0.45
N PHE A 128 11.40 -2.27 1.51
CA PHE A 128 11.52 -3.61 2.12
C PHE A 128 10.99 -4.70 1.20
N ALA A 129 9.93 -4.42 0.45
CA ALA A 129 9.41 -5.34 -0.53
C ALA A 129 10.37 -5.59 -1.70
N THR A 130 11.44 -4.80 -1.82
CA THR A 130 12.42 -4.94 -2.89
C THR A 130 11.75 -4.87 -4.27
N TRP A 131 10.77 -3.97 -4.42
CA TRP A 131 9.96 -3.82 -5.64
C TRP A 131 9.23 -5.10 -6.11
N ARG A 132 9.10 -6.12 -5.25
CA ARG A 132 8.32 -7.33 -5.52
C ARG A 132 6.93 -7.25 -4.90
N PRO A 133 5.84 -7.30 -5.69
CA PRO A 133 4.46 -7.23 -5.20
C PRO A 133 4.16 -8.21 -4.06
N LEU A 134 4.56 -9.47 -4.18
CA LEU A 134 4.32 -10.47 -3.12
C LEU A 134 4.90 -10.06 -1.77
N ARG A 135 6.08 -9.44 -1.74
CA ARG A 135 6.70 -8.96 -0.49
C ARG A 135 5.99 -7.71 0.05
N VAL A 136 5.43 -6.86 -0.83
CA VAL A 136 4.60 -5.71 -0.42
C VAL A 136 3.39 -6.20 0.37
N LEU A 137 2.72 -7.27 -0.09
CA LEU A 137 1.54 -7.81 0.58
C LEU A 137 1.87 -8.29 2.02
N PHE A 138 2.94 -9.09 2.18
CA PHE A 138 3.37 -9.53 3.50
C PHE A 138 3.74 -8.37 4.42
N GLY A 139 4.46 -7.38 3.90
CA GLY A 139 4.77 -6.17 4.65
C GLY A 139 3.49 -5.44 5.08
N ALA A 140 2.56 -5.20 4.17
CA ALA A 140 1.31 -4.51 4.47
C ALA A 140 0.52 -5.20 5.60
N TYR A 141 0.41 -6.54 5.56
CA TYR A 141 -0.23 -7.31 6.64
C TYR A 141 0.52 -7.23 7.96
N LEU A 142 1.85 -7.27 7.96
CA LEU A 142 2.65 -7.14 9.17
C LEU A 142 2.41 -5.77 9.84
N PHE A 143 2.49 -4.69 9.07
CA PHE A 143 2.24 -3.34 9.59
C PHE A 143 0.78 -3.18 10.08
N GLY A 144 -0.19 -3.69 9.32
CA GLY A 144 -1.59 -3.71 9.73
C GLY A 144 -1.82 -4.46 11.04
N ALA A 145 -1.20 -5.64 11.20
CA ALA A 145 -1.29 -6.44 12.43
C ALA A 145 -0.72 -5.69 13.64
N ILE A 146 0.44 -5.06 13.49
CA ILE A 146 1.06 -4.25 14.55
C ILE A 146 0.15 -3.08 14.94
N THR A 147 -0.44 -2.41 13.95
CA THR A 147 -1.38 -1.31 14.19
C THR A 147 -2.62 -1.78 14.95
N ILE A 148 -3.21 -2.92 14.58
CA ILE A 148 -4.38 -3.46 15.30
C ILE A 148 -4.02 -3.86 16.74
N VAL A 149 -2.87 -4.52 16.94
CA VAL A 149 -2.38 -4.88 18.28
C VAL A 149 -2.19 -3.63 19.14
N GLN A 150 -1.63 -2.57 18.56
CA GLN A 150 -1.49 -1.28 19.24
C GLN A 150 -2.85 -0.75 19.72
N PHE A 151 -3.88 -0.76 18.87
CA PHE A 151 -5.23 -0.33 19.24
C PHE A 151 -5.87 -1.23 20.31
N HIS A 152 -5.69 -2.55 20.21
CA HIS A 152 -6.26 -3.49 21.17
C HIS A 152 -5.66 -3.33 22.57
N ILE A 153 -4.35 -3.13 22.67
CA ILE A 153 -3.66 -2.91 23.95
C ILE A 153 -4.12 -1.59 24.60
N GLN A 154 -4.30 -0.52 23.81
CA GLN A 154 -4.86 0.74 24.32
C GLN A 154 -6.31 0.59 24.79
N GLY A 155 -7.11 -0.23 24.10
CA GLY A 155 -8.50 -0.50 24.46
C GLY A 155 -8.67 -1.37 25.71
N LEU A 156 -7.70 -2.22 26.03
CA LEU A 156 -7.71 -3.09 27.22
C LEU A 156 -7.36 -2.36 28.53
N GLY A 157 -7.03 -1.06 28.48
CA GLY A 157 -6.74 -0.27 29.67
C GLY A 157 -5.44 -0.65 30.39
N ILE A 158 -4.51 -1.32 29.69
CA ILE A 158 -3.17 -1.57 30.22
C ILE A 158 -2.41 -0.23 30.18
N ASP A 159 -1.91 0.24 31.32
CA ASP A 159 -1.13 1.48 31.48
C ASP A 159 0.26 1.41 30.83
N ILE A 160 0.34 1.02 29.56
CA ILE A 160 1.55 1.18 28.76
C ILE A 160 1.50 2.58 28.14
N PRO A 161 2.53 3.43 28.34
CA PRO A 161 2.59 4.75 27.73
C PRO A 161 2.36 4.70 26.22
N SER A 162 1.48 5.57 25.72
CA SER A 162 1.10 5.61 24.30
C SER A 162 2.29 5.86 23.38
N GLN A 163 3.34 6.54 23.88
CA GLN A 163 4.61 6.73 23.21
C GLN A 163 5.29 5.39 22.88
N LEU A 164 5.28 4.44 23.83
CA LEU A 164 5.92 3.14 23.68
C LEU A 164 5.18 2.28 22.65
N LEU A 165 3.85 2.37 22.64
CA LEU A 165 3.01 1.74 21.62
C LEU A 165 3.18 2.37 20.23
N SER A 166 3.36 3.70 20.18
CA SER A 166 3.60 4.44 18.93
C SER A 166 4.98 4.14 18.32
N MET A 167 5.90 3.57 19.10
CA MET A 167 7.20 3.11 18.61
C MET A 167 7.15 1.73 17.91
N LEU A 168 6.10 0.93 18.13
CA LEU A 168 6.00 -0.44 17.58
C LEU A 168 6.16 -0.51 16.05
N PRO A 169 5.55 0.37 15.24
CA PRO A 169 5.74 0.35 13.80
C PRO A 169 7.20 0.59 13.40
N TYR A 170 7.93 1.44 14.13
CA TYR A 170 9.35 1.72 13.88
C TYR A 170 10.26 0.57 14.32
N LEU A 171 9.93 -0.10 15.42
CA LEU A 171 10.67 -1.31 15.82
C LEU A 171 10.51 -2.42 14.78
N ALA A 172 9.31 -2.56 14.23
CA ALA A 172 9.04 -3.51 13.17
C ALA A 172 9.79 -3.17 11.87
N THR A 173 9.87 -1.89 11.48
CA THR A 173 10.68 -1.50 10.30
C THR A 173 12.14 -1.87 10.50
N ILE A 174 12.71 -1.59 11.68
CA ILE A 174 14.09 -1.92 12.01
C ILE A 174 14.31 -3.43 11.94
N LEU A 175 13.42 -4.22 12.54
CA LEU A 175 13.54 -5.69 12.53
C LEU A 175 13.47 -6.25 11.11
N VAL A 176 12.50 -5.79 10.31
CA VAL A 176 12.37 -6.18 8.90
C VAL A 176 13.61 -5.78 8.09
N LEU A 177 14.12 -4.57 8.30
CA LEU A 177 15.35 -4.10 7.67
C LEU A 177 16.55 -4.96 8.04
N VAL A 178 16.70 -5.33 9.31
CA VAL A 178 17.81 -6.18 9.77
C VAL A 178 17.73 -7.56 9.11
N VAL A 179 16.54 -8.11 8.94
CA VAL A 179 16.35 -9.41 8.26
C VAL A 179 16.70 -9.31 6.78
N ILE A 180 16.24 -8.26 6.09
CA ILE A 180 16.44 -8.10 4.64
C ILE A 180 17.85 -7.64 4.29
N SER A 181 18.46 -6.77 5.09
CA SER A 181 19.83 -6.26 4.87
C SER A 181 20.91 -7.33 4.99
N ARG A 182 20.56 -8.55 5.42
CA ARG A 182 21.44 -9.72 5.34
C ARG A 182 21.71 -10.15 3.89
N ASP A 183 20.84 -9.78 2.95
CA ASP A 183 20.99 -10.10 1.52
C ASP A 183 20.94 -8.82 0.66
N LEU A 184 22.04 -8.07 0.71
CA LEU A 184 22.25 -6.86 -0.11
C LEU A 184 22.18 -7.14 -1.63
N THR A 185 22.50 -8.37 -2.04
CA THR A 185 22.48 -8.80 -3.44
C THR A 185 21.04 -8.87 -3.96
N ALA A 186 20.12 -9.43 -3.18
CA ALA A 186 18.71 -9.44 -3.52
C ALA A 186 18.13 -8.01 -3.66
N ILE A 187 18.62 -7.04 -2.88
CA ILE A 187 18.15 -5.65 -2.97
C ILE A 187 18.56 -5.02 -4.31
N ARG A 188 19.84 -5.13 -4.65
CA ARG A 188 20.41 -4.54 -5.88
C ARG A 188 19.81 -5.13 -7.16
N LEU A 189 19.48 -6.42 -7.15
CA LEU A 189 18.97 -7.12 -8.34
C LEU A 189 17.51 -6.81 -8.68
N ASN A 190 16.72 -6.32 -7.72
CA ASN A 190 15.29 -6.08 -7.95
C ASN A 190 14.92 -4.58 -7.94
N SER A 191 15.83 -3.68 -7.58
CA SER A 191 15.62 -2.24 -7.70
C SER A 191 15.79 -1.78 -9.16
N PRO A 192 14.85 -1.00 -9.74
CA PRO A 192 14.99 -0.50 -11.10
C PRO A 192 16.25 0.35 -11.26
N ALA A 193 17.11 0.02 -12.23
CA ALA A 193 18.40 0.69 -12.39
C ALA A 193 18.31 2.20 -12.69
N SER A 194 17.19 2.66 -13.28
CA SER A 194 16.97 4.09 -13.56
C SER A 194 16.15 4.84 -12.51
N LEU A 195 15.94 4.24 -11.33
CA LEU A 195 15.20 4.87 -10.24
C LEU A 195 15.87 6.18 -9.80
N GLY A 196 15.11 7.27 -9.78
CA GLY A 196 15.60 8.60 -9.37
C GLY A 196 16.49 9.30 -10.41
N ILE A 197 16.72 8.70 -11.58
CA ILE A 197 17.52 9.31 -12.65
C ILE A 197 16.61 10.07 -13.62
N THR A 198 16.89 11.37 -13.78
CA THR A 198 16.20 12.23 -14.76
C THR A 198 16.48 11.75 -16.17
N TYR A 199 15.43 11.66 -17.00
CA TYR A 199 15.53 11.23 -18.38
C TYR A 199 15.36 12.45 -19.31
N HIS A 200 16.38 12.73 -20.11
CA HIS A 200 16.36 13.74 -21.17
C HIS A 200 16.44 13.06 -22.53
N PRO A 201 15.44 13.23 -23.42
CA PRO A 201 15.48 12.68 -24.78
C PRO A 201 16.56 13.33 -25.65
N GLU A 202 16.90 14.59 -25.38
CA GLU A 202 17.70 15.48 -26.22
C GLU A 202 19.23 15.39 -26.02
N ASN A 203 19.70 14.76 -24.94
CA ASN A 203 21.14 14.60 -24.66
C ASN A 203 21.74 13.34 -25.32
N GLN A 204 21.24 12.94 -26.50
CA GLN A 204 21.65 11.73 -27.22
C GLN A 204 21.71 11.96 -28.73
#